data_AF-A0A7C2BPR5-F1
#
_entry.id   AF-A0A7C2BPR5-F1
#
_cell.length_a   1.000
_cell.length_b   1.000
_cell.length_c   1.000
_cell.angle_alpha   90.00
_cell.angle_beta   90.00
_cell.angle_gamma   90.00
#
_symmetry.space_group_name_H-M   'P 1'
#
loop_
_entity.id
_entity.type
_entity.pdbx_description
1 polymer ?
#
loop_
_entity_poly.entity_id
_entity_poly.type
_entity_poly.pdbx_seq_one_letter_code
_entity_poly.pdbx_strand_id
1 'polypeptide(L)'
;MSGSDREVARVHVVLPAYLQRLVGLPATTCTVTVPRGNTTVGEVLEVLEGRYPALRGVLRLPGAGRVKPHLRVFAGTRDVTLDGLHEALPEEVTSGGAELRIVASLSGG
;
A
#
# COMPACT_ATOMS: atom_id res chain seq x y z
N MET A 1 -10.95 30.21 14.25
CA MET A 1 -9.98 29.50 13.38
C MET A 1 -9.62 28.20 14.07
N SER A 2 -10.49 27.18 13.95
CA SER A 2 -10.27 25.88 14.60
C SER A 2 -9.39 25.05 13.68
N GLY A 3 -8.21 24.69 14.18
CA GLY A 3 -7.21 23.94 13.42
C GLY A 3 -7.83 22.69 12.84
N SER A 4 -7.81 22.59 11.52
CA SER A 4 -8.03 21.34 10.80
C SER A 4 -6.94 20.38 11.27
N ASP A 5 -7.25 19.58 12.28
CA ASP A 5 -6.57 18.30 12.48
C ASP A 5 -6.72 17.61 11.11
N ARG A 6 -5.63 17.57 10.35
CA ARG A 6 -5.61 16.78 9.13
C ARG A 6 -5.76 15.36 9.64
N GLU A 7 -7.00 14.88 9.66
CA GLU A 7 -7.32 13.54 10.11
C GLU A 7 -6.47 12.61 9.24
N VAL A 8 -5.50 11.95 9.85
CA VAL A 8 -4.54 11.09 9.15
C VAL A 8 -4.80 9.64 9.52
N ALA A 9 -4.76 8.77 8.52
CA ALA A 9 -4.77 7.34 8.69
C ALA A 9 -3.33 6.81 8.75
N ARG A 10 -3.05 5.90 9.69
CA ARG A 10 -1.79 5.16 9.76
C ARG A 10 -2.05 3.77 9.20
N VAL A 11 -1.54 3.52 8.00
CA VAL A 11 -1.70 2.23 7.33
C VAL A 11 -0.41 1.43 7.50
N HIS A 12 -0.56 0.21 8.03
CA HIS A 12 0.53 -0.76 8.13
C HIS A 12 0.62 -1.54 6.81
N VAL A 13 1.73 -1.39 6.11
CA VAL A 13 1.97 -2.02 4.80
C VAL A 13 2.99 -3.13 4.95
N VAL A 14 2.59 -4.34 4.60
CA VAL A 14 3.47 -5.51 4.54
C VAL A 14 4.01 -5.65 3.13
N LEU A 15 5.35 -5.71 3.02
CA LEU A 15 6.03 -5.92 1.75
C LEU A 15 6.47 -7.38 1.61
N PRO A 16 6.49 -7.94 0.39
CA PRO A 16 7.07 -9.25 0.15
C PRO A 16 8.60 -9.20 0.28
N ALA A 17 9.23 -10.31 0.65
CA ALA A 17 10.64 -10.37 1.03
C ALA A 17 11.61 -9.78 -0.02
N TYR A 18 11.35 -9.96 -1.31
CA TYR A 18 12.20 -9.40 -2.36
C TYR A 18 12.13 -7.87 -2.43
N LEU A 19 10.97 -7.26 -2.14
CA LEU A 19 10.83 -5.81 -2.06
C LEU A 19 11.44 -5.24 -0.77
N GLN A 20 11.33 -5.97 0.34
CA GLN A 20 12.06 -5.63 1.57
C GLN A 20 13.56 -5.57 1.30
N ARG A 21 14.14 -6.58 0.62
CA ARG A 21 15.55 -6.59 0.21
C ARG A 21 15.88 -5.44 -0.74
N LEU A 22 15.02 -5.16 -1.71
CA LEU A 22 15.22 -4.08 -2.69
C LEU A 22 15.35 -2.70 -2.02
N VAL A 23 14.61 -2.47 -0.93
CA VAL A 23 14.61 -1.18 -0.22
C VAL A 23 15.42 -1.17 1.06
N GLY A 24 16.12 -2.27 1.38
CA GLY A 24 16.86 -2.42 2.63
C GLY A 24 15.99 -2.32 3.89
N LEU A 25 14.73 -2.77 3.82
CA LEU A 25 13.82 -2.72 4.96
C LEU A 25 14.19 -3.81 5.97
N PRO A 26 14.52 -3.46 7.23
CA PRO A 26 14.90 -4.45 8.25
C PRO A 26 13.69 -5.24 8.80
N ALA A 27 12.47 -4.72 8.58
CA ALA A 27 11.22 -5.31 9.04
C ALA A 27 10.31 -5.67 7.86
N THR A 28 9.38 -6.59 8.07
CA THR A 28 8.40 -6.99 7.05
C THR A 28 7.28 -5.95 6.83
N THR A 29 6.99 -5.16 7.86
CA THR A 29 5.94 -4.14 7.86
C THR A 29 6.54 -2.75 7.94
N CYS A 30 5.96 -1.80 7.22
CA CYS A 30 6.26 -0.38 7.33
C CYS A 30 4.97 0.43 7.48
N THR A 31 4.99 1.49 8.29
CA THR A 31 3.82 2.36 8.46
C THR A 31 3.92 3.55 7.50
N VAL A 32 2.83 3.82 6.79
CA VAL A 32 2.65 5.05 6.02
C VAL A 32 1.54 5.90 6.64
N THR A 33 1.69 7.21 6.52
CA THR A 33 0.68 8.18 6.96
C THR A 33 0.05 8.79 5.73
N VAL A 34 -1.28 8.73 5.64
CA VAL A 34 -2.07 9.18 4.50
C VAL A 34 -3.27 10.01 4.98
N PRO A 35 -3.84 10.91 4.18
CA PRO A 35 -5.07 11.61 4.54
C PRO A 35 -6.20 10.62 4.81
N ARG A 36 -6.98 10.83 5.88
CA ARG A 36 -8.10 9.98 6.25
C ARG A 36 -9.37 10.37 5.50
N GLY A 37 -10.33 9.43 5.44
CA GLY A 37 -11.60 9.58 4.73
C GLY A 37 -11.63 8.74 3.45
N ASN A 38 -10.92 9.17 2.41
CA ASN A 38 -10.97 8.56 1.08
C ASN A 38 -9.64 7.89 0.69
N THR A 39 -8.86 7.43 1.67
CA THR A 39 -7.57 6.78 1.43
C THR A 39 -7.71 5.64 0.46
N THR A 40 -6.93 5.66 -0.62
CA THR A 40 -6.91 4.59 -1.63
C THR A 40 -5.63 3.77 -1.57
N VAL A 41 -5.63 2.60 -2.22
CA VAL A 41 -4.38 1.84 -2.46
C VAL A 41 -3.36 2.73 -3.18
N GLY A 42 -3.80 3.53 -4.16
CA GLY A 42 -2.94 4.44 -4.92
C GLY A 42 -2.19 5.45 -4.06
N GLU A 43 -2.88 6.07 -3.10
CA GLU A 43 -2.27 7.03 -2.17
C GLU A 43 -1.26 6.36 -1.25
N VAL A 44 -1.58 5.19 -0.71
CA VAL A 44 -0.66 4.41 0.13
C VAL A 44 0.61 4.05 -0.65
N LEU A 45 0.46 3.57 -1.89
CA LEU A 45 1.60 3.26 -2.75
C LEU A 45 2.40 4.50 -3.15
N GLU A 46 1.75 5.65 -3.35
CA GLU A 46 2.44 6.90 -3.65
C GLU A 46 3.32 7.35 -2.48
N VAL A 47 2.80 7.35 -1.25
CA VAL A 47 3.59 7.66 -0.06
C VAL A 47 4.74 6.67 0.11
N LEU A 48 4.48 5.39 -0.13
CA LEU A 48 5.49 4.35 -0.06
C LEU A 48 6.61 4.53 -1.10
N GLU A 49 6.27 4.87 -2.35
CA GLU A 49 7.22 5.18 -3.43
C GLU A 49 7.93 6.53 -3.24
N GLY A 50 7.32 7.45 -2.49
CA GLY A 50 7.97 8.67 -2.00
C GLY A 50 9.06 8.35 -0.98
N ARG A 51 8.77 7.44 -0.04
CA ARG A 51 9.71 6.99 1.00
C ARG A 51 10.80 6.07 0.45
N TYR A 52 10.46 5.23 -0.50
CA TYR A 52 11.36 4.26 -1.13
C TYR A 52 11.35 4.45 -2.65
N PRO A 53 12.16 5.38 -3.20
CA PRO A 53 12.21 5.64 -4.63
C PRO A 53 12.53 4.40 -5.49
N ALA A 54 13.22 3.41 -4.93
CA ALA A 54 13.50 2.13 -5.59
C ALA A 54 12.25 1.28 -5.91
N LEU A 55 11.10 1.57 -5.28
CA LEU A 55 9.82 0.89 -5.55
C LEU A 55 9.06 1.51 -6.74
N ARG A 56 9.45 2.70 -7.21
CA ARG A 56 8.81 3.36 -8.35
C ARG A 56 8.93 2.51 -9.59
N GLY A 57 7.79 2.24 -10.25
CA GLY A 57 7.72 1.36 -11.42
C GLY A 57 7.83 -0.14 -11.11
N VAL A 58 8.09 -0.52 -9.86
CA VAL A 58 8.09 -1.91 -9.37
C VAL A 58 6.70 -2.28 -8.85
N LEU A 59 6.03 -1.38 -8.13
CA LEU A 59 4.70 -1.64 -7.57
C LEU A 59 3.59 -1.34 -8.58
N ARG A 60 3.65 -0.15 -9.19
CA ARG A 60 2.62 0.39 -10.07
C ARG A 60 3.02 0.30 -11.54
N LEU A 61 2.03 0.11 -12.42
CA LEU A 61 2.18 0.34 -13.85
C LEU A 61 1.92 1.82 -14.15
N PRO A 62 2.90 2.58 -14.67
CA PRO A 62 2.68 3.98 -15.05
C PRO A 62 1.52 4.12 -16.04
N GLY A 63 0.57 5.01 -15.76
CA GLY A 63 -0.58 5.31 -16.63
C GLY A 63 -1.72 4.28 -16.62
N ALA A 64 -1.58 3.14 -15.92
CA ALA A 64 -2.59 2.07 -15.96
C ALA A 64 -3.54 2.04 -14.74
N GLY A 65 -3.29 2.85 -13.70
CA GLY A 65 -4.14 2.90 -12.50
C GLY A 65 -4.24 1.56 -11.73
N ARG A 66 -3.24 0.67 -11.90
CA ARG A 66 -3.21 -0.69 -11.33
C ARG A 66 -1.81 -1.08 -10.87
N VAL A 67 -1.74 -2.04 -9.94
CA VAL A 67 -0.46 -2.69 -9.56
C VAL A 67 0.05 -3.59 -10.68
N LYS A 68 1.34 -3.98 -10.61
CA LYS A 68 1.91 -4.96 -11.56
C LYS A 68 1.10 -6.26 -11.58
N PRO A 69 0.96 -6.95 -12.73
CA PRO A 69 0.09 -8.13 -12.86
C PRO A 69 0.45 -9.31 -11.94
N HIS A 70 1.75 -9.44 -11.60
CA HIS A 70 2.26 -10.46 -10.69
C HIS A 70 2.14 -10.07 -9.21
N LEU A 71 1.63 -8.88 -8.90
CA LEU A 71 1.36 -8.45 -7.54
C LEU A 71 -0.13 -8.64 -7.21
N ARG A 72 -0.39 -8.91 -5.94
CA ARG A 72 -1.70 -8.90 -5.32
C ARG A 72 -1.65 -7.98 -4.10
N VAL A 73 -2.74 -7.27 -3.87
CA VAL A 73 -2.91 -6.37 -2.72
C VAL A 73 -4.10 -6.85 -1.91
N PHE A 74 -3.87 -7.10 -0.64
CA PHE A 74 -4.91 -7.51 0.30
C PHE A 74 -5.11 -6.45 1.38
N ALA A 75 -6.35 -6.06 1.62
CA ALA A 75 -6.76 -5.26 2.77
C ALA A 75 -7.28 -6.23 3.86
N GLY A 76 -6.47 -6.48 4.88
CA GLY A 76 -6.73 -7.61 5.79
C GLY A 76 -6.76 -8.92 5.01
N THR A 77 -7.89 -9.63 5.01
CA THR A 77 -8.10 -10.87 4.23
C THR A 77 -8.75 -10.64 2.86
N ARG A 78 -9.24 -9.43 2.56
CA ARG A 78 -9.93 -9.11 1.30
C ARG A 78 -8.93 -8.80 0.19
N ASP A 79 -9.02 -9.49 -0.94
CA ASP A 79 -8.26 -9.13 -2.16
C ASP A 79 -8.86 -7.85 -2.77
N VAL A 80 -8.05 -6.80 -2.87
CA VAL A 80 -8.41 -5.49 -3.45
C VAL A 80 -7.61 -5.19 -4.72
N THR A 81 -6.94 -6.20 -5.29
CA THR A 81 -6.11 -6.04 -6.49
C THR A 81 -6.92 -5.55 -7.69
N LEU A 82 -8.15 -6.07 -7.84
CA LEU A 82 -9.03 -5.79 -8.98
C LEU A 82 -9.82 -4.48 -8.83
N ASP A 83 -10.01 -4.03 -7.59
CA ASP A 83 -10.66 -2.75 -7.26
C ASP A 83 -9.85 -1.56 -7.84
N GLY A 84 -8.54 -1.74 -8.02
CA GLY A 84 -7.65 -0.76 -8.64
C GLY A 84 -7.10 0.25 -7.64
N LEU A 85 -6.36 1.24 -8.14
CA LEU A 85 -5.65 2.21 -7.28
C LEU A 85 -6.53 3.36 -6.77
N HIS A 86 -7.76 3.49 -7.25
CA HIS A 86 -8.66 4.60 -6.93
C HIS A 86 -9.80 4.22 -5.97
N GLU A 87 -9.96 2.93 -5.68
CA GLU A 87 -10.98 2.48 -4.74
C GLU A 87 -10.54 2.77 -3.29
N ALA A 88 -11.50 3.18 -2.47
CA ALA A 88 -11.26 3.46 -1.06
C ALA A 88 -10.88 2.18 -0.31
N LEU A 89 -9.89 2.29 0.56
CA LEU A 89 -9.51 1.20 1.46
C LEU A 89 -10.58 0.97 2.52
N PRO A 90 -10.84 -0.29 2.90
CA PRO A 90 -11.71 -0.60 4.03
C PRO A 90 -11.27 0.11 5.32
N GLU A 91 -12.24 0.48 6.14
CA GLU A 91 -12.00 1.17 7.42
C GLU A 91 -11.06 0.39 8.34
N GLU A 92 -11.12 -0.94 8.32
CA GLU A 92 -10.24 -1.82 9.09
C GLU A 92 -8.75 -1.54 8.82
N VAL A 93 -8.39 -1.19 7.57
CA VAL A 93 -7.02 -0.85 7.21
C VAL A 93 -6.68 0.60 7.56
N THR A 94 -7.58 1.54 7.29
CA THR A 94 -7.33 2.98 7.53
C THR A 94 -7.36 3.35 9.01
N SER A 95 -8.05 2.57 9.84
CA SER A 95 -8.03 2.64 11.30
C SER A 95 -6.80 1.96 11.92
N GLY A 96 -6.05 1.17 11.15
CA GLY A 96 -4.89 0.40 11.63
C GLY A 96 -5.23 -0.94 12.28
N GLY A 97 -6.50 -1.37 12.24
CA GLY A 97 -6.92 -2.69 12.74
C GLY A 97 -6.49 -3.87 11.86
N ALA A 98 -6.23 -3.61 10.58
CA ALA A 98 -5.75 -4.58 9.61
C ALA A 98 -4.60 -4.02 8.76
N GLU A 99 -3.75 -4.93 8.25
CA GLU A 99 -2.63 -4.58 7.40
C GLU A 99 -3.02 -4.54 5.91
N LEU A 100 -2.37 -3.66 5.15
CA LEU A 100 -2.34 -3.71 3.69
C LEU A 100 -1.17 -4.58 3.24
N ARG A 101 -1.44 -5.76 2.68
CA ARG A 101 -0.41 -6.75 2.34
C ARG A 101 -0.17 -6.80 0.84
N ILE A 102 1.07 -6.57 0.42
CA ILE A 102 1.50 -6.75 -0.96
C ILE A 102 2.14 -8.12 -1.08
N VAL A 103 1.61 -8.96 -1.96
CA VAL A 103 2.08 -10.32 -2.19
C VAL A 103 2.49 -10.46 -3.65
N ALA A 104 3.62 -11.12 -3.92
CA ALA A 104 3.95 -11.52 -5.27
C ALA A 104 3.33 -12.89 -5.56
N SER A 105 2.49 -12.95 -6.59
CA SER A 105 2.06 -14.16 -7.27
C SER A 105 3.21 -14.71 -8.11
N LEU A 106 4.32 -15.05 -7.47
CA LEU A 106 5.34 -15.89 -8.09
C LEU A 106 4.94 -17.33 -7.82
N SER A 107 4.30 -17.96 -8.81
CA SER A 107 4.28 -19.42 -8.89
C SER A 107 5.72 -19.89 -9.08
N GLY A 108 6.26 -20.65 -8.13
CA GLY A 108 7.56 -21.32 -8.30
C GLY A 108 8.37 -21.38 -7.03
N GLY A 109 8.01 -22.31 -6.14
CA GLY A 109 9.01 -23.07 -5.39
C GLY A 109 9.43 -24.27 -6.22
#